data_AF-A0A4U1ZJ68-F1
#
_entry.id   AF-A0A4U1ZJ68-F1
#
_cell.length_a   1.000
_cell.length_b   1.000
_cell.length_c   1.000
_cell.angle_alpha   90.00
_cell.angle_beta   90.00
_cell.angle_gamma   90.00
#
_symmetry.space_group_name_H-M   'P 1'
#
loop_
_entity.id
_entity.type
_entity.pdbx_description
1 polymer ?
#
loop_
_entity_poly.entity_id
_entity_poly.type
_entity_poly.pdbx_seq_one_letter_code
_entity_poly.pdbx_strand_id
1 'polypeptide(L)'
;MIPATIFGGYAIVWSVPAVVMVSVVSLGSFKHIIYMDRQLAKDIAKYYDDKGYMRPKYQLSWEIGSRCFDYWVKYPFIRKRVKTESKKFNVFMWVNALGMWSWIGVFCFGLLGKFLNVI
;
A
#
# COMPACT_ATOMS: atom_id res chain seq x y z
N MET A 1 12.84 16.77 -16.62
CA MET A 1 11.54 16.43 -17.25
C MET A 1 11.37 14.93 -17.51
N ILE A 2 12.36 14.22 -18.06
CA ILE A 2 12.27 12.77 -18.37
C ILE A 2 11.91 11.87 -17.15
N PRO A 3 12.48 12.07 -15.94
CA PRO A 3 12.14 11.20 -14.80
C PRO A 3 10.68 11.34 -14.37
N ALA A 4 10.14 12.56 -14.33
CA ALA A 4 8.75 12.81 -13.97
C ALA A 4 7.77 12.16 -14.94
N THR A 5 8.09 12.14 -16.24
CA THR A 5 7.27 11.48 -17.26
C THR A 5 7.28 9.95 -17.10
N ILE A 6 8.44 9.36 -16.78
CA ILE A 6 8.56 7.90 -16.56
C ILE A 6 7.81 7.48 -15.29
N PHE A 7 8.03 8.18 -14.16
CA PHE A 7 7.33 7.89 -12.91
C PHE A 7 5.83 8.16 -13.02
N GLY A 8 5.42 9.23 -13.71
CA GLY A 8 4.02 9.57 -13.95
C GLY A 8 3.30 8.54 -14.82
N GLY A 9 3.93 8.09 -15.93
CA GLY A 9 3.36 7.05 -16.79
C GLY A 9 3.15 5.73 -16.05
N TYR A 10 4.14 5.29 -15.29
CA TYR A 10 4.01 4.10 -14.44
C TYR A 10 2.92 4.27 -13.38
N ALA A 11 2.85 5.43 -12.72
CA ALA A 11 1.84 5.72 -11.70
C ALA A 11 0.41 5.68 -12.26
N ILE A 12 0.19 6.18 -13.48
CA ILE A 12 -1.11 6.14 -14.16
C ILE A 12 -1.51 4.69 -14.46
N VAL A 13 -0.62 3.93 -15.10
CA VAL A 13 -0.89 2.51 -15.44
C VAL A 13 -1.13 1.67 -14.19
N TRP A 14 -0.37 1.92 -13.12
CA TRP A 14 -0.53 1.23 -11.83
C TRP A 14 -1.80 1.66 -11.08
N SER A 15 -2.29 2.88 -11.27
CA SER A 15 -3.46 3.39 -10.54
C SER A 15 -4.73 2.58 -10.81
N VAL A 16 -4.92 2.09 -12.05
CA VAL A 16 -6.11 1.31 -12.43
C VAL A 16 -6.18 -0.02 -11.66
N PRO A 17 -5.15 -0.90 -11.69
CA PRO A 17 -5.10 -2.07 -10.82
C PRO A 17 -5.18 -1.72 -9.33
N ALA A 18 -4.53 -0.65 -8.88
CA ALA A 18 -4.51 -0.27 -7.47
C ALA A 18 -5.91 0.04 -6.94
N VAL A 19 -6.72 0.81 -7.68
CA VAL A 19 -8.11 1.12 -7.31
C VAL A 19 -8.95 -0.15 -7.25
N VAL A 20 -8.79 -1.07 -8.20
CA VAL A 20 -9.50 -2.36 -8.19
C VAL A 20 -9.11 -3.17 -6.96
N MET A 21 -7.81 -3.30 -6.68
CA MET A 21 -7.31 -4.05 -5.52
C MET A 21 -7.78 -3.46 -4.19
N VAL A 22 -7.69 -2.14 -4.03
CA VAL A 22 -8.20 -1.45 -2.84
C VAL A 22 -9.69 -1.67 -2.69
N SER A 23 -10.47 -1.59 -3.77
CA SER A 23 -11.90 -1.83 -3.74
C SER A 23 -12.22 -3.28 -3.33
N VAL A 24 -11.50 -4.27 -3.87
CA VAL A 24 -11.64 -5.69 -3.51
C VAL A 24 -11.28 -5.93 -2.04
N VAL A 25 -10.24 -5.26 -1.52
CA VAL A 25 -9.79 -5.41 -0.13
C VAL A 25 -10.72 -4.68 0.84
N SER A 26 -11.21 -3.49 0.46
CA SER A 26 -12.02 -2.58 1.27
C SER A 26 -13.49 -2.95 1.32
N LEU A 27 -14.08 -3.30 0.17
CA LEU A 27 -15.52 -3.61 0.02
C LEU A 27 -15.80 -5.11 -0.13
N GLY A 28 -14.79 -5.88 -0.52
CA GLY A 28 -14.92 -7.32 -0.73
C GLY A 28 -14.64 -8.13 0.54
N SER A 29 -13.91 -9.23 0.38
CA SER A 29 -13.62 -10.12 1.49
C SER A 29 -12.45 -9.64 2.35
N PHE A 30 -12.69 -9.57 3.68
CA PHE A 30 -11.66 -9.28 4.68
C PHE A 30 -10.48 -10.28 4.67
N LYS A 31 -10.61 -11.42 3.99
CA LYS A 31 -9.56 -12.44 3.87
C LYS A 31 -8.21 -11.84 3.42
N HIS A 32 -8.23 -10.87 2.51
CA HIS A 32 -7.02 -10.27 1.97
C HIS A 32 -6.31 -9.36 2.97
N ILE A 33 -7.05 -8.49 3.67
CA ILE A 33 -6.47 -7.65 4.72
C ILE A 33 -6.01 -8.49 5.91
N ILE A 34 -6.79 -9.50 6.32
CA ILE A 34 -6.38 -10.44 7.38
C ILE A 34 -5.08 -11.15 7.03
N TYR A 35 -4.92 -11.56 5.77
CA TYR A 35 -3.66 -12.15 5.32
C TYR A 35 -2.51 -11.15 5.39
N MET A 36 -2.68 -9.92 4.87
CA MET A 36 -1.64 -8.89 4.95
C MET A 36 -1.28 -8.55 6.40
N ASP A 37 -2.26 -8.42 7.28
CA ASP A 37 -2.08 -8.11 8.70
C ASP A 37 -1.24 -9.16 9.41
N ARG A 38 -1.54 -10.44 9.19
CA ARG A 38 -0.76 -11.54 9.76
C ARG A 38 0.71 -11.50 9.33
N GLN A 39 0.98 -11.01 8.12
CA GLN A 39 2.34 -10.94 7.56
C GLN A 39 3.08 -9.67 7.93
N LEU A 40 2.40 -8.53 8.07
CA LEU A 40 3.04 -7.20 8.11
C LEU A 40 2.73 -6.39 9.38
N ALA A 41 1.68 -6.73 10.13
CA ALA A 41 1.31 -5.98 11.33
C ALA A 41 2.39 -6.11 12.40
N LYS A 42 2.80 -4.97 12.97
CA LYS A 42 3.72 -4.95 14.12
C LYS A 42 3.06 -5.58 15.36
N ASP A 43 1.79 -5.26 15.56
CA ASP A 43 0.98 -5.75 16.66
C ASP A 43 -0.38 -6.16 16.11
N ILE A 44 -0.60 -7.46 16.05
CA ILE A 44 -1.86 -8.03 15.56
C ILE A 44 -2.96 -7.93 16.62
N ALA A 45 -2.62 -7.91 17.91
CA ALA A 45 -3.58 -7.81 19.01
C ALA A 45 -4.29 -6.45 19.02
N LYS A 46 -3.71 -5.43 18.37
CA LYS A 46 -4.40 -4.16 18.12
C LYS A 46 -5.66 -4.32 17.26
N TYR A 47 -5.58 -5.15 16.24
CA TYR A 47 -6.61 -5.25 15.20
C TYR A 47 -7.58 -6.41 15.43
N TYR A 48 -7.13 -7.44 16.14
CA TYR A 48 -7.89 -8.64 16.43
C TYR A 48 -8.15 -8.76 17.93
N ASP A 49 -9.23 -9.45 18.30
CA ASP A 49 -9.47 -9.88 19.67
C ASP A 49 -8.68 -11.17 19.99
N ASP A 50 -8.72 -11.61 21.25
CA ASP A 50 -8.05 -12.83 21.71
C ASP A 50 -8.63 -14.11 21.08
N LYS A 51 -9.82 -14.01 20.47
CA LYS A 51 -10.48 -15.09 19.74
C LYS A 51 -10.13 -15.08 18.25
N GLY A 52 -9.31 -14.14 17.79
CA GLY A 52 -8.85 -14.01 16.41
C GLY A 52 -9.84 -13.29 15.47
N TYR A 53 -10.91 -12.69 15.99
CA TYR A 53 -11.86 -11.89 15.24
C TYR A 53 -11.39 -10.45 15.10
N MET A 54 -11.57 -9.87 13.92
CA MET A 54 -11.26 -8.47 13.65
C MET A 54 -12.21 -7.58 14.45
N ARG A 55 -11.69 -6.64 15.24
CA ARG A 55 -12.54 -5.79 16.09
C ARG A 55 -13.47 -4.93 15.22
N PRO A 56 -14.73 -4.67 15.62
CA PRO A 56 -15.73 -3.97 14.80
C PRO A 56 -15.26 -2.63 14.23
N LYS A 57 -14.48 -1.87 15.01
CA LYS A 57 -13.90 -0.59 14.57
C LYS A 57 -13.07 -0.73 13.27
N TYR A 58 -12.29 -1.81 13.17
CA TYR A 58 -11.39 -2.07 12.04
C TYR A 58 -12.03 -2.84 10.88
N GLN A 59 -13.35 -3.07 10.93
CA GLN A 59 -14.10 -3.72 9.85
C GLN A 59 -14.66 -2.73 8.83
N LEU A 60 -14.62 -1.42 9.13
CA LEU A 60 -15.07 -0.38 8.21
C LEU A 60 -14.19 -0.40 6.95
N SER A 61 -14.83 -0.31 5.79
CA SER A 61 -14.19 -0.33 4.47
C SER A 61 -13.06 0.70 4.36
N TRP A 62 -13.30 1.93 4.83
CA TRP A 62 -12.28 2.98 4.86
C TRP A 62 -11.08 2.65 5.77
N GLU A 63 -11.29 2.03 6.94
CA GLU A 63 -10.18 1.63 7.81
C GLU A 63 -9.35 0.51 7.17
N ILE A 64 -10.00 -0.43 6.50
CA ILE A 64 -9.33 -1.52 5.79
C ILE A 64 -8.53 -1.01 4.58
N GLY A 65 -9.16 -0.16 3.76
CA GLY A 65 -8.52 0.45 2.60
C GLY A 65 -7.33 1.31 3.00
N SER A 66 -7.50 2.17 4.01
CA SER A 66 -6.42 3.01 4.56
C SER A 66 -5.23 2.15 5.01
N ARG A 67 -5.49 1.05 5.73
CA ARG A 67 -4.43 0.12 6.15
C ARG A 67 -3.73 -0.58 5.00
N CYS A 68 -4.46 -0.98 3.97
CA CYS A 68 -3.89 -1.56 2.76
C CYS A 68 -2.87 -0.59 2.12
N PHE A 69 -3.26 0.68 1.94
CA PHE A 69 -2.36 1.72 1.46
C PHE A 69 -1.18 1.94 2.40
N ASP A 70 -1.43 1.98 3.70
CA ASP A 70 -0.41 2.16 4.73
C ASP A 70 0.67 1.06 4.64
N TYR A 71 0.25 -0.19 4.39
CA TYR A 71 1.18 -1.29 4.14
C TYR A 71 1.96 -1.10 2.85
N TRP A 72 1.32 -0.70 1.75
CA TRP A 72 2.02 -0.46 0.48
C TRP A 72 3.08 0.63 0.59
N VAL A 73 2.76 1.76 1.24
CA VAL A 73 3.71 2.86 1.46
C VAL A 73 4.85 2.45 2.39
N LYS A 74 4.54 1.79 3.51
CA LYS A 74 5.52 1.42 4.54
C LYS A 74 6.33 0.17 4.18
N TYR A 75 5.91 -0.59 3.18
CA TYR A 75 6.47 -1.89 2.81
C TYR A 75 8.01 -1.91 2.71
N PRO A 76 8.69 -0.92 2.09
CA PRO A 76 10.16 -0.91 2.01
C PRO A 76 10.84 -0.94 3.39
N PHE A 77 10.20 -0.35 4.41
CA PHE A 77 10.71 -0.29 5.78
C PHE A 77 10.27 -1.48 6.64
N ILE A 78 9.05 -1.99 6.43
CA ILE A 78 8.49 -3.09 7.23
C ILE A 78 8.75 -4.47 6.62
N ARG A 79 9.43 -4.56 5.47
CA ARG A 79 9.78 -5.83 4.80
C ARG A 79 10.43 -6.85 5.74
N LYS A 80 11.27 -6.41 6.68
CA LYS A 80 11.93 -7.30 7.65
C LYS A 80 10.95 -8.04 8.58
N ARG A 81 9.69 -7.60 8.66
CA ARG A 81 8.63 -8.21 9.49
C ARG A 81 7.84 -9.28 8.75
N VAL A 82 8.01 -9.41 7.44
CA VAL A 82 7.27 -10.36 6.62
C VAL A 82 7.58 -11.78 7.11
N LYS A 83 6.53 -12.49 7.56
CA LYS A 83 6.66 -13.86 8.08
C LYS A 83 6.56 -14.93 6.99
N THR A 84 6.16 -14.56 5.77
CA THR A 84 5.98 -15.50 4.65
C THR A 84 7.21 -15.52 3.73
N GLU A 85 7.63 -16.72 3.36
CA GLU A 85 8.68 -16.92 2.34
C GLU A 85 8.15 -16.82 0.90
N SER A 86 6.84 -16.59 0.74
CA SER A 86 6.21 -16.51 -0.58
C SER A 86 6.77 -15.35 -1.40
N LYS A 87 7.53 -15.69 -2.45
CA LYS A 87 8.03 -14.72 -3.44
C LYS A 87 6.89 -13.96 -4.12
N LYS A 88 5.74 -14.60 -4.35
CA LYS A 88 4.55 -13.97 -4.95
C LYS A 88 4.03 -12.81 -4.10
N PHE A 89 3.93 -13.03 -2.78
CA PHE A 89 3.50 -11.98 -1.85
C PHE A 89 4.50 -10.83 -1.82
N ASN A 90 5.80 -11.15 -1.75
CA ASN A 90 6.83 -10.13 -1.71
C ASN A 90 6.86 -9.28 -2.99
N VAL A 91 6.73 -9.89 -4.17
CA VAL A 91 6.64 -9.20 -5.47
C VAL A 91 5.38 -8.35 -5.53
N PHE A 92 4.23 -8.89 -5.13
CA PHE A 92 2.97 -8.16 -5.07
C PHE A 92 3.09 -6.88 -4.22
N MET A 93 3.65 -7.01 -3.02
CA MET A 93 3.85 -5.87 -2.13
C MET A 93 4.88 -4.88 -2.69
N TRP A 94 5.94 -5.34 -3.36
CA TRP A 94 6.93 -4.47 -4.00
C TRP A 94 6.35 -3.67 -5.16
N VAL A 95 5.58 -4.30 -6.05
CA VAL A 95 4.92 -3.62 -7.17
C VAL A 95 4.00 -2.52 -6.64
N ASN A 96 3.20 -2.82 -5.62
CA ASN A 96 2.31 -1.85 -5.01
C ASN A 96 3.06 -0.73 -4.28
N ALA A 97 4.15 -1.05 -3.59
CA ALA A 97 5.01 -0.05 -2.98
C ALA A 97 5.62 0.88 -4.03
N LEU A 98 6.18 0.34 -5.11
CA LEU A 98 6.75 1.14 -6.21
C LEU A 98 5.71 2.06 -6.84
N GLY A 99 4.47 1.59 -7.00
CA GLY A 99 3.36 2.42 -7.46
C GLY A 99 3.08 3.61 -6.55
N MET A 100 2.96 3.37 -5.24
CA MET A 100 2.76 4.43 -4.24
C MET A 100 3.94 5.41 -4.19
N TRP A 101 5.17 4.90 -4.21
CA TRP A 101 6.38 5.73 -4.20
C TRP A 101 6.58 6.50 -5.50
N SER A 102 6.05 6.01 -6.63
CA SER A 102 6.05 6.76 -7.90
C SER A 102 5.13 7.98 -7.81
N TRP A 103 3.94 7.85 -7.21
CA TRP A 103 3.07 8.99 -6.94
C TRP A 103 3.73 10.02 -6.01
N ILE A 104 4.33 9.56 -4.90
CA ILE A 104 5.07 10.43 -3.97
C ILE A 104 6.21 11.15 -4.72
N GLY A 105 6.97 10.41 -5.54
CA GLY A 105 8.06 10.96 -6.35
C GLY A 105 7.57 12.03 -7.32
N VAL A 106 6.48 11.79 -8.06
CA VAL A 106 5.89 12.77 -9.00
C VAL A 106 5.51 14.06 -8.28
N PHE A 107 4.85 13.97 -7.11
CA PHE A 107 4.51 15.15 -6.33
C PHE A 107 5.76 15.87 -5.78
N CYS A 108 6.72 15.14 -5.21
CA CYS A 108 7.96 15.73 -4.68
C CYS A 108 8.78 16.42 -5.78
N PHE A 109 9.02 15.75 -6.92
CA PHE A 109 9.78 16.32 -8.03
C PHE A 109 9.02 17.47 -8.71
N GLY A 110 7.70 17.40 -8.82
CA GLY A 110 6.88 18.50 -9.35
C GLY A 110 6.93 19.74 -8.45
N LEU A 111 6.80 19.57 -7.13
CA LEU A 111 6.90 20.67 -6.17
C LEU A 111 8.32 21.25 -6.10
N LEU A 112 9.36 20.41 -6.15
CA LEU A 112 10.75 20.85 -6.21
C LEU A 112 11.04 21.62 -7.51
N GLY A 113 10.56 21.16 -8.66
CA GLY A 113 10.71 21.85 -9.93
C GLY A 113 10.12 23.26 -9.88
N LYS A 114 8.93 23.39 -9.30
CA LYS A 114 8.26 24.67 -9.07
C LYS A 114 9.00 25.56 -8.07
N PHE A 115 9.51 25.00 -6.97
CA PHE A 115 10.27 25.75 -5.96
C PHE A 115 11.61 26.26 -6.50
N LEU A 116 12.25 25.48 -7.38
CA LEU A 116 13.53 25.80 -7.99
C LEU A 116 13.39 26.63 -9.29
N ASN A 117 12.17 27.01 -9.69
CA ASN A 117 11.88 27.71 -10.96
C ASN A 117 12.46 27.01 -12.21
N VAL A 118 12.56 25.68 -12.18
CA VAL A 118 13.00 24.86 -13.32
C VAL A 118 11.79 24.43 -14.18
N ILE A 119 10.58 24.54 -13.62
CA ILE A 119 9.26 24.31 -14.23
C ILE A 119 8.33 25.40 -13.70
#